data_AF-A0A960NMN7-F1
#
_entry.id   AF-A0A960NMN7-F1
#
_cell.length_a   1.000
_cell.length_b   1.000
_cell.length_c   1.000
_cell.angle_alpha   90.00
_cell.angle_beta   90.00
_cell.angle_gamma   90.00
#
_symmetry.space_group_name_H-M   'P 1'
#
loop_
_entity.id
_entity.type
_entity.pdbx_description
1 polymer ?
#
loop_
_entity_poly.entity_id
_entity_poly.type
_entity_poly.pdbx_seq_one_letter_code
_entity_poly.pdbx_strand_id
1 'polypeptide(L)'
;MKNRLALIAALLLGILAILAIRSYVQRVEREATARLKGSPVVAARSDLEEGEEITLEAVFPKEVPEQFIPPQAIRGSMELKQIIGRKVRVP
;
A
#
# COMPACT_ATOMS: atom_id res chain seq x y z
N MET A 1 -34.38 -35.87 -25.24
CA MET A 1 -33.46 -34.74 -25.51
C MET A 1 -33.60 -33.57 -24.52
N LYS A 2 -34.80 -33.27 -23.97
CA LYS A 2 -35.04 -32.17 -22.99
C LYS A 2 -34.11 -32.16 -21.76
N ASN A 3 -33.81 -33.30 -21.15
CA ASN A 3 -32.96 -33.34 -19.94
C ASN A 3 -31.48 -33.02 -20.22
N ARG A 4 -31.00 -33.24 -21.44
CA ARG A 4 -29.61 -32.91 -21.81
C ARG A 4 -29.39 -31.41 -21.92
N LEU A 5 -30.40 -30.68 -22.39
CA LEU A 5 -30.35 -29.20 -22.44
C LEU A 5 -30.31 -28.60 -21.04
N ALA A 6 -31.11 -29.12 -20.10
CA ALA A 6 -31.08 -28.69 -18.71
C ALA A 6 -29.72 -29.00 -18.04
N LEU A 7 -29.13 -30.17 -18.32
CA LEU A 7 -27.81 -30.56 -17.80
C LEU A 7 -26.70 -29.64 -18.34
N ILE A 8 -26.72 -29.34 -19.64
CA ILE A 8 -25.75 -28.42 -20.27
C ILE A 8 -25.91 -27.00 -19.71
N ALA A 9 -27.15 -26.53 -19.54
CA ALA A 9 -27.42 -25.22 -18.95
C ALA A 9 -26.91 -25.11 -17.51
N ALA A 10 -27.12 -26.15 -16.68
CA ALA A 10 -26.60 -26.20 -15.33
C ALA A 10 -25.06 -26.18 -15.29
N LEU A 11 -24.41 -26.94 -16.19
CA LEU A 11 -22.95 -26.95 -16.32
C LEU A 11 -22.40 -25.57 -16.70
N LEU A 12 -23.03 -24.92 -17.69
CA LEU A 12 -22.65 -23.57 -18.12
C LEU A 12 -22.83 -22.54 -17.01
N LEU A 13 -23.94 -22.59 -16.28
CA LEU A 13 -24.17 -21.71 -15.12
C LEU A 13 -23.12 -21.91 -14.02
N GLY A 14 -22.73 -23.16 -13.75
CA GLY A 14 -21.66 -23.45 -12.79
C GLY A 14 -20.32 -22.84 -13.22
N ILE A 15 -19.96 -22.99 -14.50
CA ILE A 15 -18.74 -22.40 -15.05
C ILE A 15 -18.77 -20.86 -14.99
N LEU A 16 -19.90 -20.26 -15.34
CA LEU A 16 -20.09 -18.81 -15.28
C LEU A 16 -20.01 -18.28 -13.85
N ALA A 17 -20.57 -18.99 -12.87
CA ALA A 17 -20.49 -18.61 -11.46
C ALA A 17 -19.04 -18.62 -10.97
N ILE A 18 -18.26 -19.66 -11.31
CA ILE A 18 -16.83 -19.74 -10.95
C ILE A 18 -16.04 -18.59 -11.58
N LEU A 19 -16.28 -18.29 -12.86
CA LEU A 19 -15.66 -17.16 -13.56
C LEU A 19 -16.00 -15.82 -12.92
N ALA A 20 -17.27 -15.62 -12.54
CA ALA A 20 -17.74 -14.40 -11.88
C ALA A 20 -17.09 -14.21 -10.50
N ILE A 21 -17.01 -15.27 -9.69
CA ILE A 21 -16.35 -15.22 -8.38
C ILE A 21 -14.86 -14.91 -8.56
N ARG A 22 -14.19 -15.59 -9.49
CA ARG A 22 -12.76 -15.38 -9.73
C ARG A 22 -12.46 -13.95 -10.18
N SER A 23 -13.29 -13.38 -11.06
CA SER A 23 -13.11 -11.99 -11.51
C SER A 23 -13.35 -10.99 -10.38
N TYR A 24 -14.35 -11.24 -9.52
CA TYR A 24 -14.63 -10.43 -8.34
C TYR A 24 -13.46 -10.45 -7.35
N VAL A 25 -12.97 -11.64 -6.98
CA VAL A 25 -11.83 -11.77 -6.06
C VAL A 25 -10.60 -11.06 -6.61
N GLN A 26 -10.26 -11.26 -7.90
CA GLN A 26 -9.14 -10.57 -8.52
C GLN A 26 -9.29 -9.06 -8.51
N ARG A 27 -10.51 -8.54 -8.69
CA ARG A 27 -10.77 -7.10 -8.62
C ARG A 27 -10.55 -6.58 -7.20
N VAL A 28 -11.08 -7.26 -6.20
CA VAL A 28 -10.93 -6.88 -4.79
C VAL A 28 -9.45 -6.93 -4.37
N GLU A 29 -8.73 -7.98 -4.74
CA GLU A 29 -7.29 -8.10 -4.48
C GLU A 29 -6.50 -6.97 -5.15
N ARG A 30 -6.82 -6.62 -6.40
CA ARG A 30 -6.17 -5.51 -7.10
C ARG A 30 -6.47 -4.17 -6.44
N GLU A 31 -7.70 -3.93 -6.01
CA GLU A 31 -8.08 -2.70 -5.30
C GLU A 31 -7.39 -2.62 -3.94
N ALA A 32 -7.34 -3.71 -3.18
CA ALA A 32 -6.60 -3.78 -1.91
C ALA A 32 -5.09 -3.57 -2.13
N THR A 33 -4.50 -4.23 -3.12
CA THR A 33 -3.07 -4.08 -3.46
C THR A 33 -2.77 -2.66 -3.95
N ALA A 34 -3.68 -2.04 -4.72
CA ALA A 34 -3.52 -0.66 -5.17
C ALA A 34 -3.57 0.33 -4.00
N ARG A 35 -4.42 0.08 -2.99
CA ARG A 35 -4.45 0.88 -1.75
C ARG A 35 -3.22 0.66 -0.88
N LEU A 36 -2.62 -0.52 -0.95
CA LEU A 36 -1.41 -0.88 -0.21
C LEU A 36 -0.12 -0.55 -0.93
N LYS A 37 -0.16 -0.14 -2.21
CA LYS A 37 1.02 0.38 -2.91
C LYS A 37 1.52 1.60 -2.15
N GLY A 38 2.64 1.41 -1.47
CA GLY A 38 3.26 2.45 -0.68
C GLY A 38 4.07 3.40 -1.54
N SER A 39 4.16 4.65 -1.08
CA SER A 39 5.18 5.57 -1.54
C SER A 39 6.33 5.58 -0.54
N PRO A 40 7.59 5.76 -0.99
CA PRO A 40 8.73 5.84 -0.09
C PRO A 40 8.65 7.15 0.72
N VAL A 41 8.64 7.00 2.04
CA VAL A 41 8.72 8.11 3.01
C VAL A 41 9.96 7.95 3.88
N VAL A 42 10.47 9.06 4.40
CA VAL A 42 11.57 9.03 5.36
C VAL A 42 11.02 8.72 6.76
N ALA A 43 11.52 7.66 7.38
CA ALA A 43 11.18 7.25 8.74
C ALA A 43 12.42 7.25 9.65
N ALA A 44 12.21 7.47 10.95
CA ALA A 44 13.27 7.34 11.95
C ALA A 44 13.61 5.87 12.20
N ARG A 45 14.91 5.55 12.31
CA ARG A 45 15.41 4.19 12.56
C ARG A 45 15.17 3.73 14.00
N SER A 46 15.21 4.68 14.93
CA SER A 46 14.97 4.52 16.35
C SER A 46 14.19 5.73 16.86
N ASP A 47 13.78 5.69 18.12
CA ASP A 47 13.24 6.88 18.79
C ASP A 47 14.30 8.00 18.76
N LEU A 48 13.85 9.22 18.47
CA LEU A 48 14.68 10.42 18.46
C LEU A 48 14.16 11.37 19.53
N GLU A 49 15.07 11.93 20.32
CA GLU A 49 14.73 12.85 21.39
C GLU A 49 14.51 14.27 20.87
N GLU A 50 13.77 15.07 21.64
CA GLU A 50 13.61 16.49 21.32
C GLU A 50 14.97 17.19 21.32
N GLY A 51 15.24 17.97 20.27
CA GLY A 51 16.51 18.68 20.14
C GLY A 51 17.67 17.82 19.62
N GLU A 52 17.47 16.52 19.43
CA GLU A 52 18.43 15.62 18.78
C GLU A 52 18.62 16.02 17.31
N GLU A 53 19.84 15.92 16.81
CA GLU A 53 20.18 16.26 15.43
C GLU A 53 19.86 15.10 14.49
N ILE A 54 19.14 15.40 13.41
CA ILE A 54 18.79 14.41 12.40
C ILE A 54 20.02 14.10 11.54
N THR A 55 20.56 12.89 11.68
CA THR A 55 21.66 12.37 10.86
C THR A 55 21.15 11.40 9.78
N LEU A 56 21.98 11.11 8.78
CA LEU A 56 21.65 10.12 7.74
C LEU A 56 21.51 8.70 8.29
N GLU A 57 22.17 8.40 9.40
CA GLU A 57 22.13 7.08 10.04
C GLU A 57 20.86 6.89 10.89
N ALA A 58 20.31 8.00 11.39
CA ALA A 58 19.08 8.05 12.17
C ALA A 58 17.80 7.88 11.34
N VAL A 59 17.89 7.94 10.00
CA VAL A 59 16.73 7.90 9.10
C VAL A 59 16.89 6.86 7.99
N PHE A 60 15.77 6.36 7.49
CA PHE A 60 15.77 5.41 6.38
C PHE A 60 14.48 5.52 5.54
N PRO A 61 14.52 5.15 4.25
CA PRO A 61 13.33 5.09 3.42
C PRO A 61 12.47 3.89 3.81
N LYS A 62 11.18 4.12 4.03
CA LYS A 62 10.18 3.09 4.33
C LYS A 62 9.00 3.25 3.37
N GLU A 63 8.52 2.15 2.81
CA GLU A 63 7.29 2.16 2.02
C GLU A 63 6.08 2.18 2.94
N VAL A 64 5.23 3.19 2.78
CA VAL A 64 4.00 3.35 3.55
C VAL A 64 2.83 3.60 2.59
N PRO A 65 1.68 2.92 2.75
CA PRO A 65 0.50 3.17 1.94
C PRO A 65 0.10 4.65 1.97
N GLU A 66 -0.22 5.24 0.80
CA GLU A 66 -0.54 6.67 0.66
C GLU A 66 -1.58 7.18 1.67
N GLN A 67 -2.58 6.35 1.99
CA GLN A 67 -3.64 6.67 2.96
C GLN A 67 -3.13 6.90 4.39
N PHE A 68 -1.92 6.45 4.73
CA PHE A 68 -1.30 6.62 6.03
C PHE A 68 -0.14 7.63 6.02
N ILE A 69 0.14 8.26 4.87
CA ILE A 69 1.20 9.26 4.76
C ILE A 69 0.64 10.62 5.17
N PRO A 70 1.12 11.22 6.28
CA PRO A 70 0.69 12.55 6.67
C PRO A 70 1.17 13.61 5.66
N PRO A 71 0.49 14.77 5.55
CA PRO A 71 0.87 15.84 4.61
C PRO A 71 2.29 16.36 4.81
N GLN A 72 2.78 16.37 6.06
CA GLN A 72 4.14 16.80 6.42
C GLN A 72 5.22 15.72 6.23
N ALA A 73 4.87 14.51 5.76
CA ALA A 73 5.85 13.47 5.53
C ALA A 73 6.82 13.86 4.41
N ILE A 74 8.09 13.55 4.64
CA ILE A 74 9.16 13.82 3.69
C ILE A 74 9.17 12.72 2.63
N ARG A 75 8.97 13.13 1.38
CA ARG A 75 8.82 12.25 0.21
C ARG A 75 9.98 12.50 -0.75
N GLY A 76 11.07 11.77 -0.54
CA GLY A 76 12.20 11.73 -1.48
C GLY A 76 13.52 12.32 -0.97
N SER A 77 14.55 12.14 -1.79
CA SER A 77 15.95 12.38 -1.41
C SER A 77 16.35 13.85 -1.34
N MET A 78 15.63 14.74 -2.04
CA MET A 78 15.94 16.18 -2.05
C MET A 78 15.49 16.88 -0.77
N GLU A 79 14.28 16.56 -0.30
CA GLU A 79 13.75 17.04 0.98
C GLU A 79 14.52 16.44 2.16
N LEU A 80 14.97 15.18 2.05
CA LEU A 80 15.85 14.55 3.03
C LEU A 80 17.11 15.39 3.27
N LYS A 81 17.79 15.86 2.21
CA LYS A 81 18.99 16.70 2.35
C LYS A 81 18.72 18.03 3.07
N GLN A 82 17.49 18.51 3.08
CA GLN A 82 17.12 19.77 3.73
C GLN A 82 16.88 19.62 5.23
N ILE A 83 16.64 18.40 5.71
CA ILE A 83 16.39 18.11 7.14
C ILE A 83 17.61 17.56 7.87
N ILE A 84 18.62 17.03 7.16
CA ILE A 84 19.87 16.62 7.79
C ILE A 84 20.53 17.83 8.46
N GLY A 85 20.94 17.66 9.72
CA GLY A 85 21.51 18.72 10.55
C GLY A 85 20.49 19.62 11.22
N ARG A 86 19.19 19.40 10.99
CA ARG A 86 18.14 20.05 11.78
C ARG A 86 17.89 19.27 13.06
N LYS A 87 17.44 19.98 14.08
CA LYS A 87 17.00 19.38 15.34
C LYS A 87 15.55 18.92 15.26
N VAL A 88 15.28 17.78 15.87
CA VAL A 88 13.92 17.27 16.04
C VAL A 88 13.12 18.29 16.85
N ARG A 89 11.97 18.68 16.30
CA ARG A 89 10.96 19.47 16.98
C ARG A 89 9.71 18.61 17.05
N VAL A 90 9.26 18.30 18.25
CA VAL A 90 8.03 17.56 18.46
C VAL A 90 6.86 18.56 18.35
N PRO A 91 5.77 18.24 17.63
CA PRO A 91 4.49 18.91 17.83
C PRO A 91 3.77 18.40 19.08
#